data_AF-A0A7I9W362-F1
#
_entry.id   AF-A0A7I9W362-F1
#
_cell.length_a   1.000
_cell.length_b   1.000
_cell.length_c   1.000
_cell.angle_alpha   90.00
_cell.angle_beta   90.00
_cell.angle_gamma   90.00
#
_symmetry.space_group_name_H-M   'P 1'
#
loop_
_entity.id
_entity.type
_entity.pdbx_description
1 polymer ?
#
loop_
_entity_poly.entity_id
_entity_poly.type
_entity_poly.pdbx_seq_one_letter_code
_entity_poly.pdbx_strand_id
1 'polypeptide(L)' 'MVADRVGANVVAGPVEATALGDAMIQARTHGVPSGDLEALRAHVADALLAGRYAPRTQSSGTRAGSERVRS' A
#
# COMPACT_ATOMS: atom_id res chain seq x y z
N MET A 1 -10.94 7.29 -3.10
CA MET A 1 -9.83 6.39 -3.50
C MET A 1 -9.96 5.06 -2.76
N VAL A 2 -9.20 4.00 -3.07
CA VAL A 2 -9.28 2.71 -2.34
C VAL A 2 -9.01 2.92 -0.84
N ALA A 3 -7.93 3.63 -0.47
CA ALA A 3 -7.60 3.95 0.92
C ALA A 3 -8.76 4.64 1.68
N ASP A 4 -9.45 5.60 1.04
CA ASP A 4 -10.61 6.27 1.62
C ASP A 4 -11.78 5.29 1.88
N ARG A 5 -11.99 4.33 0.97
CA ARG A 5 -13.11 3.36 1.06
C ARG A 5 -12.85 2.25 2.07
N VAL A 6 -11.60 1.81 2.19
CA VAL A 6 -11.20 0.76 3.16
C VAL A 6 -10.85 1.34 4.54
N GLY A 7 -10.68 2.66 4.65
CA GLY A 7 -10.30 3.31 5.91
C GLY A 7 -8.92 2.93 6.43
N ALA A 8 -8.05 2.40 5.57
CA ALA A 8 -6.71 1.90 5.94
C ALA A 8 -5.64 2.41 4.96
N ASN A 9 -4.40 2.45 5.44
CA ASN A 9 -3.24 2.78 4.60
C ASN A 9 -3.09 1.73 3.50
N VAL A 10 -2.93 2.20 2.26
CA VAL A 10 -2.73 1.34 1.09
C VAL A 10 -1.30 1.51 0.60
N VAL A 11 -0.62 0.39 0.38
CA VAL A 11 0.65 0.33 -0.35
C VAL A 11 0.33 -0.20 -1.75
N ALA A 12 0.69 0.57 -2.76
CA ALA A 12 0.47 0.23 -4.16
C ALA A 12 1.81 0.05 -4.86
N GLY A 13 1.95 -1.06 -5.57
CA GLY A 13 3.09 -1.33 -6.43
C GLY A 13 3.61 -2.74 -6.26
N PRO A 14 4.69 -3.06 -6.99
CA PRO A 14 5.07 -2.42 -8.26
C PRO A 14 4.07 -2.78 -9.37
N VAL A 15 4.04 -2.00 -10.46
CA VAL A 15 3.21 -2.34 -11.63
C VAL A 15 3.64 -3.67 -12.24
N GLU A 16 4.94 -3.96 -12.13
CA GLU A 16 5.62 -5.13 -12.68
C GLU A 16 5.58 -6.36 -11.74
N ALA A 17 4.70 -6.37 -10.73
CA ALA A 17 4.67 -7.41 -9.69
C ALA A 17 4.68 -8.84 -10.26
N THR A 18 3.94 -9.08 -11.34
CA THR A 18 3.92 -10.38 -12.02
C THR A 18 5.27 -10.72 -12.65
N ALA A 19 5.86 -9.80 -13.41
CA ALA A 19 7.15 -10.02 -14.07
C ALA A 19 8.28 -10.24 -13.07
N LEU A 20 8.26 -9.53 -11.95
CA LEU A 20 9.19 -9.74 -10.85
C LEU A 20 9.02 -11.11 -10.21
N GLY A 21 7.78 -11.56 -9.99
CA GLY A 21 7.49 -12.91 -9.51
C GLY A 21 8.12 -13.98 -10.42
N ASP A 22 7.90 -13.87 -11.72
CA ASP A 22 8.46 -14.81 -12.70
C ASP A 22 9.99 -14.78 -12.72
N ALA A 23 10.59 -13.59 -12.76
CA ALA A 23 12.05 -13.44 -12.73
C ALA A 23 12.67 -14.01 -11.46
N MET A 24 12.03 -13.87 -10.30
CA MET A 24 12.52 -14.43 -9.03
C MET A 24 12.42 -15.94 -8.98
N ILE A 25 11.34 -16.53 -9.51
CA ILE A 25 11.21 -17.98 -9.62
C ILE A 25 12.26 -18.54 -10.59
N GLN A 26 12.46 -17.90 -11.74
CA GLN A 26 13.50 -18.27 -12.70
C GLN A 26 14.90 -18.15 -12.09
N ALA A 27 15.22 -17.03 -11.45
CA ALA A 27 16.50 -16.88 -10.79
C ALA A 27 16.71 -18.04 -9.78
N ARG A 28 15.68 -18.37 -8.99
CA ARG A 28 15.77 -19.42 -7.97
C ARG A 28 16.11 -20.78 -8.56
N THR A 29 15.66 -21.10 -9.76
CA THR A 29 16.06 -22.37 -10.44
C THR A 29 17.55 -22.37 -10.81
N HIS A 30 18.15 -21.20 -10.97
CA HIS A 30 19.59 -21.01 -11.18
C HIS A 30 20.39 -20.85 -9.87
N GLY A 31 19.77 -21.03 -8.70
CA GLY A 31 20.42 -21.00 -7.40
C GLY A 31 20.58 -19.61 -6.77
N VAL A 32 19.91 -18.59 -7.31
CA VAL A 32 19.98 -17.19 -6.82
C VAL A 32 18.58 -16.57 -6.87
N PRO A 33 18.08 -15.80 -5.89
CA PRO A 33 18.72 -15.39 -4.64
C PRO A 33 18.56 -16.48 -3.57
N SER A 34 19.54 -16.54 -2.67
CA SER A 34 19.49 -17.38 -1.48
C SER A 34 18.48 -16.81 -0.46
N GLY A 35 17.73 -17.67 0.22
CA GLY A 35 16.81 -17.28 1.27
C GLY A 35 15.41 -17.85 1.07
N ASP A 36 14.54 -17.58 2.04
CA ASP A 36 13.13 -17.91 1.94
C ASP A 36 12.35 -16.82 1.20
N LEU A 37 11.05 -17.07 1.01
CA LEU A 37 10.17 -16.16 0.30
C LEU A 37 10.02 -14.80 1.02
N GLU A 38 10.25 -14.76 2.33
CA GLU A 38 10.17 -13.54 3.13
C GLU A 38 11.38 -12.64 2.90
N ALA A 39 12.60 -13.21 2.93
CA ALA A 39 13.82 -12.52 2.55
C ALA A 39 13.74 -11.95 1.12
N LEU A 40 13.18 -12.72 0.20
CA LEU A 40 12.94 -12.31 -1.18
C LEU A 40 11.97 -11.11 -1.27
N ARG A 41 10.85 -11.14 -0.55
CA ARG A 41 9.88 -10.03 -0.53
C ARG A 41 10.43 -8.78 0.14
N ALA A 42 11.21 -8.94 1.21
CA ALA A 42 11.89 -7.82 1.86
C ALA A 42 12.84 -7.11 0.88
N HIS A 43 13.58 -7.89 0.08
CA HIS A 43 14.47 -7.33 -0.94
C HIS A 43 13.70 -6.53 -2.01
N VAL A 44 12.58 -7.07 -2.50
CA VAL A 44 11.71 -6.36 -3.47
C VAL A 44 11.11 -5.08 -2.86
N ALA A 45 10.66 -5.15 -1.60
CA ALA A 45 10.06 -4.01 -0.91
C ALA A 45 11.06 -2.88 -0.64
N ASP A 46 12.35 -3.20 -0.47
CA ASP A 46 13.43 -2.23 -0.31
C ASP A 46 13.89 -1.65 -1.66
N ALA A 47 14.00 -2.50 -2.69
CA ALA A 47 14.54 -2.11 -3.99
C ALA A 47 13.55 -1.30 -4.86
N LEU A 48 12.24 -1.43 -4.65
CA LEU A 48 11.23 -0.85 -5.53
C LEU A 48 10.39 0.23 -4.84
N LEU A 49 10.12 1.29 -5.59
CA LEU A 49 9.25 2.37 -5.14
C LEU A 49 7.79 1.89 -5.09
N ALA A 50 7.29 1.68 -3.88
CA ALA A 50 5.87 1.47 -3.62
C ALA A 50 5.19 2.79 -3.23
N GLY A 51 4.11 3.14 -3.92
CA GLY A 51 3.28 4.29 -3.57
C GLY A 51 2.50 4.04 -2.29
N ARG A 52 2.52 5.00 -1.35
CA ARG A 52 1.75 4.92 -0.09
C ARG A 52 0.60 5.92 -0.13
N TYR A 53 -0.60 5.45 0.18
CA TYR A 53 -1.82 6.26 0.21
C TYR A 53 -2.49 6.15 1.57
N ALA A 54 -2.56 7.28 2.28
CA ALA A 54 -3.32 7.39 3.52
C ALA A 54 -4.79 7.68 3.21
N PRO A 55 -5.75 7.16 4.01
CA PRO A 55 -7.15 7.56 3.93
C PRO A 55 -7.26 9.07 4.16
N ARG A 56 -7.98 9.76 3.28
CA ARG A 56 -8.37 11.14 3.55
C ARG A 56 -9.60 11.07 4.45
N THR A 57 -9.46 11.55 5.68
CA THR A 57 -10.61 11.77 6.56
C THR A 57 -11.60 12.60 5.78
N GLN A 58 -12.75 12.00 5.42
CA GLN A 58 -13.87 12.78 4.97
C GLN A 58 -14.25 13.62 6.17
N SER A 59 -13.75 14.87 6.24
CA SER A 59 -14.36 15.88 7.08
C SER A 59 -15.75 16.11 6.49
N SER A 60 -16.68 15.22 6.81
CA SER A 60 -18.09 15.57 6.86
C SER A 60 -18.12 16.78 7.77
N GLY A 61 -18.22 17.96 7.16
CA GLY A 61 -18.23 19.21 7.89
C GLY A 61 -19.31 19.14 8.95
N THR A 62 -18.91 19.07 10.21
CA THR A 62 -19.76 19.39 11.34
C THR A 62 -20.05 20.90 11.26
N ARG A 63 -20.95 21.29 10.34
CA ARG A 63 -21.86 22.41 10.57
C ARG A 63 -23.12 21.84 11.21
N ALA A 64 -22.98 21.40 12.46
CA ALA A 64 -24.11 21.09 13.31
C ALA A 64 -23.77 21.62 14.70
N GLY A 65 -24.46 22.69 15.12
CA GLY A 65 -24.52 23.08 16.52
C GLY A 65 -23.93 24.44 16.90
N SER A 66 -24.38 25.53 16.26
CA SER A 66 -24.41 26.85 16.94
C SER A 66 -25.59 27.68 16.46
N GLU A 67 -26.77 27.07 16.42
CA GLU A 67 -28.04 27.80 16.45
C GLU A 67 -28.78 27.37 17.71
N ARG A 68 -28.41 27.99 18.85
CA ARG A 68 -29.34 28.14 19.96
C ARG A 68 -29.76 29.60 20.04
N VAL A 69 -30.81 29.87 19.28
CA VAL A 69 -31.98 30.67 19.63
C VAL A 69 -31.97 31.18 21.08
N ARG A 70 -31.94 32.51 21.20
CA ARG A 70 -32.59 33.40 22.18
C ARG A 70 -32.28 33.19 23.67
N SER A 71 -31.67 34.22 24.24
CA SER A 71 -32.14 34.90 25.45
C SER A 71 -31.92 36.40 25.29
#